data_AF-A0A662DM09-F1
#
_entry.id   AF-A0A662DM09-F1
#
_cell.length_a   1.000
_cell.length_b   1.000
_cell.length_c   1.000
_cell.angle_alpha   90.00
_cell.angle_beta   90.00
_cell.angle_gamma   90.00
#
_symmetry.space_group_name_H-M   'P 1'
#
loop_
_entity.id
_entity.type
_entity.pdbx_description
1 polymer ?
#
loop_
_entity_poly.entity_id
_entity_poly.type
_entity_poly.pdbx_seq_one_letter_code
_entity_poly.pdbx_strand_id
1 'polypeptide(L)'
;MGKRRRKGRGKGTKCRKKIDNSLRKRVREIGGDKFGVLVVDSSKKNGEFWFTDFYGEPMWNESRTFPITRGHLDQMVNVVGGTCREHGLKDLVVGIEQTGRYHRPIKRALEKLWEVKTIHPFVTKQLRQPASPGVKTDGIDLEAMTRAIICGYGDTPQPFPSIYVKWQLINRAREDSVDRRKRLKQQCQERLHAFMPGYPALFKDIWKDRAPLAIAELYGSAKRLLATDVESIRERLRGKGMRIMRPTINRVLAWAADAPSPDPGGALNRRIWSDNLRLLEHLGRDITRYERQLAGYLVQTPFVLLLSIPGINVVSASGYGSEAGPITNYLKPSHINGRAGIFPSRYQSDETDCADGPMVGGRNARLRDAVMEITMNLILHNDYFQGWSDLRKNRGWSKKKIHVAIANRFNRIAFHIVAGQTLFDHPCLKKRHPLLKKVAGFALSHGIKPETVMSLVAKAARQLPADAVAGELSALQDGLADLRKSDGIPASVLKEVVPLIPALVDQINHEYKNQGDGDEEAIKETPYCVKVEKLA
;
A
#
# COMPACT_ATOMS: atom_id res chain seq x y z
N MET A 1 10.95 9.35 -49.81
CA MET A 1 11.71 9.53 -48.54
C MET A 1 10.96 10.47 -47.62
N GLY A 2 10.23 9.95 -46.63
CA GLY A 2 9.47 10.78 -45.69
C GLY A 2 10.40 11.49 -44.70
N LYS A 3 10.41 12.82 -44.71
CA LYS A 3 11.14 13.65 -43.73
C LYS A 3 10.69 13.26 -42.31
N ARG A 4 11.51 12.49 -41.60
CA ARG A 4 11.37 12.27 -40.15
C ARG A 4 11.44 13.63 -39.47
N ARG A 5 10.27 14.16 -39.09
CA ARG A 5 10.12 15.37 -38.27
C ARG A 5 10.98 15.16 -37.01
N ARG A 6 12.05 15.95 -36.83
CA ARG A 6 12.84 16.01 -35.59
C ARG A 6 11.87 16.27 -34.46
N LYS A 7 11.56 15.26 -33.63
CA LYS A 7 10.84 15.47 -32.37
C LYS A 7 11.69 16.46 -31.57
N GLY A 8 11.13 17.64 -31.28
CA GLY A 8 11.83 18.65 -30.50
C GLY A 8 12.38 18.04 -29.22
N ARG A 9 13.63 18.36 -28.87
CA ARG A 9 14.30 17.95 -27.63
C ARG A 9 13.53 18.53 -26.44
N GLY A 10 12.43 17.89 -26.06
CA GLY A 10 11.65 18.27 -24.88
C GLY A 10 12.54 18.15 -23.65
N LYS A 11 12.70 19.25 -22.91
CA LYS A 11 13.31 19.23 -21.58
C LYS A 11 12.47 18.27 -20.73
N GLY A 12 12.96 17.06 -20.52
CA GLY A 12 12.26 16.06 -19.71
C GLY A 12 12.00 16.61 -18.31
N THR A 13 10.99 16.07 -17.63
CA THR A 13 10.68 16.44 -16.26
C THR A 13 11.87 16.07 -15.35
N LYS A 14 12.77 17.02 -15.10
CA LYS A 14 13.93 16.82 -14.23
C LYS A 14 13.46 16.84 -12.78
N CYS A 15 13.29 15.67 -12.16
CA CYS A 15 13.34 15.57 -10.70
C CYS A 15 14.82 15.47 -10.32
N ARG A 16 15.53 16.61 -10.30
CA ARG A 16 16.85 16.66 -9.66
C ARG A 16 16.61 16.68 -8.16
N LYS A 17 17.18 15.72 -7.41
CA LYS A 17 17.34 15.89 -5.96
C LYS A 17 18.13 17.19 -5.79
N LYS A 18 17.50 18.21 -5.18
CA LYS A 18 18.24 19.44 -4.84
C LYS A 18 19.34 19.00 -3.88
N ILE A 19 20.58 19.39 -4.15
CA ILE A 19 21.69 19.15 -3.23
C ILE A 19 21.32 19.87 -1.94
N ASP A 20 21.28 19.11 -0.84
CA ASP A 20 21.09 19.69 0.48
C ASP A 20 22.35 20.48 0.83
N ASN A 21 22.27 21.80 0.70
CA ASN A 21 23.40 22.70 0.95
C ASN A 21 23.62 22.97 2.44
N SER A 22 22.75 22.49 3.33
CA SER A 22 22.87 22.73 4.77
C SER A 22 24.18 22.17 5.34
N LEU A 23 24.52 20.92 4.97
CA LEU A 23 25.78 20.27 5.35
C LEU A 23 26.98 21.06 4.84
N ARG A 24 26.97 21.46 3.56
CA ARG A 24 28.06 22.24 2.95
C ARG A 24 28.24 23.61 3.62
N LYS A 25 27.15 24.23 4.08
CA LYS A 25 27.20 25.50 4.80
C LYS A 25 27.90 25.33 6.15
N ARG A 26 27.49 24.34 6.95
CA ARG A 26 28.12 24.03 8.26
C ARG A 26 29.61 23.71 8.13
N VAL A 27 29.98 22.89 7.15
CA VAL A 27 31.38 22.56 6.85
C VAL A 27 32.22 23.80 6.52
N ARG A 28 31.67 24.74 5.74
CA ARG A 28 32.37 26.01 5.41
C ARG A 28 32.55 26.91 6.62
N GLU A 29 31.61 26.90 7.55
CA GLU A 29 31.65 27.75 8.75
C GLU A 29 32.71 27.28 9.74
N ILE A 30 32.94 25.96 9.87
CA ILE A 30 33.82 25.41 10.92
C ILE A 30 35.15 24.84 10.41
N GLY A 31 35.27 24.57 9.10
CA GLY A 31 36.41 23.88 8.50
C GLY A 31 36.18 22.37 8.34
N GLY A 32 36.65 21.79 7.23
CA GLY A 32 36.43 20.35 6.94
C GLY A 32 37.21 19.41 7.86
N ASP A 33 38.37 19.85 8.34
CA ASP A 33 39.23 19.17 9.31
C ASP A 33 38.63 19.17 10.73
N LYS A 34 37.64 20.03 10.98
CA LYS A 34 36.90 20.14 12.24
C LYS A 34 35.47 19.60 12.14
N PHE A 35 35.11 18.99 11.02
CA PHE A 35 33.78 18.44 10.77
C PHE A 35 33.88 16.91 10.63
N GLY A 36 33.26 16.17 11.54
CA GLY A 36 33.27 14.71 11.52
C GLY A 36 32.23 14.09 10.58
N VAL A 37 32.58 12.95 10.00
CA VAL A 37 31.68 12.08 9.22
C VAL A 37 31.76 10.66 9.80
N LEU A 38 30.75 10.28 10.58
CA LEU A 38 30.59 8.92 11.08
C LEU A 38 29.69 8.15 10.12
N VAL A 39 30.12 6.99 9.64
CA VAL A 39 29.26 6.09 8.87
C VAL A 39 29.06 4.79 9.61
N VAL A 40 27.84 4.26 9.56
CA VAL A 40 27.46 3.04 10.27
C VAL A 40 26.70 2.12 9.33
N ASP A 41 27.25 0.93 9.08
CA ASP A 41 26.51 -0.15 8.46
C ASP A 41 25.94 -1.10 9.53
N SER A 42 24.86 -1.80 9.18
CA SER A 42 24.14 -2.66 10.10
C SER A 42 23.82 -4.02 9.46
N SER A 43 24.19 -5.07 10.17
CA SER A 43 23.82 -6.45 9.87
C SER A 43 22.76 -6.95 10.86
N LYS A 44 22.40 -8.23 10.75
CA LYS A 44 21.41 -8.86 11.63
C LYS A 44 21.83 -8.88 13.11
N LYS A 45 23.13 -9.01 13.40
CA LYS A 45 23.66 -9.17 14.77
C LYS A 45 24.56 -8.01 15.20
N ASN A 46 25.35 -7.50 14.27
CA ASN A 46 26.39 -6.52 14.55
C ASN A 46 26.20 -5.27 13.68
N GLY A 47 26.62 -4.12 14.20
CA GLY A 47 26.91 -2.95 13.39
C GLY A 47 28.41 -2.82 13.20
N GLU A 48 28.80 -2.09 12.16
CA GLU A 48 30.17 -1.68 11.91
C GLU A 48 30.18 -0.20 11.61
N PHE A 49 31.16 0.52 12.16
CA PHE A 49 31.25 1.96 11.96
C PHE A 49 32.66 2.41 11.63
N TRP A 50 32.71 3.50 10.87
CA TRP A 50 33.93 4.14 10.41
C TRP A 50 33.80 5.65 10.61
N PHE A 51 34.87 6.31 11.04
CA PHE A 51 34.85 7.71 11.41
C PHE A 51 36.00 8.46 10.75
N THR A 52 35.67 9.50 10.00
CA THR A 52 36.62 10.39 9.34
C THR A 52 36.30 11.85 9.63
N ASP A 53 37.17 12.75 9.22
CA ASP A 53 36.80 14.15 9.02
C ASP A 53 36.04 14.31 7.68
N PHE A 54 35.75 15.56 7.27
CA PHE A 54 35.02 15.82 6.02
C PHE A 54 35.88 15.62 4.77
N TYR A 55 37.21 15.64 4.90
CA TYR A 55 38.14 15.36 3.80
C TYR A 55 38.35 13.86 3.58
N GLY A 56 37.97 13.03 4.55
CA GLY A 56 38.09 11.58 4.51
C GLY A 56 39.29 11.07 5.29
N GLU A 57 39.98 11.92 6.06
CA GLU A 57 41.08 11.50 6.92
C GLU A 57 40.53 10.69 8.10
N PRO A 58 41.02 9.46 8.32
CA PRO A 58 40.44 8.56 9.30
C PRO A 58 40.84 8.89 10.73
N MET A 59 39.91 8.74 11.67
CA MET A 59 40.17 8.92 13.11
C MET A 59 40.79 7.67 13.76
N TRP A 60 40.71 6.50 13.09
CA TRP A 60 41.27 5.23 13.54
C TRP A 60 41.88 4.47 12.35
N ASN A 61 42.77 3.51 12.63
CA ASN A 61 43.40 2.69 11.59
C ASN A 61 42.42 1.69 10.92
N GLU A 62 41.37 1.29 11.64
CA GLU A 62 40.42 0.27 11.19
C GLU A 62 38.99 0.58 11.65
N SER A 63 38.01 0.05 10.91
CA SER A 63 36.61 0.10 11.28
C SER A 63 36.36 -0.71 12.54
N ARG A 64 35.30 -0.32 13.27
CA ARG A 64 34.97 -0.94 14.55
C ARG A 64 33.64 -1.66 14.48
N THR A 65 33.63 -2.91 14.89
CA THR A 65 32.41 -3.73 14.97
C THR A 65 31.83 -3.70 16.38
N PHE A 66 30.52 -3.74 16.50
CA PHE A 66 29.82 -3.82 17.79
C PHE A 66 28.55 -4.68 17.69
N PRO A 67 28.19 -5.45 18.73
CA PRO A 67 26.88 -6.08 18.82
C PRO A 67 25.76 -5.04 18.92
N ILE A 68 24.62 -5.26 18.26
CA ILE A 68 23.48 -4.33 18.36
C ILE A 68 22.72 -4.57 19.66
N THR A 69 23.26 -4.07 20.78
CA THR A 69 22.58 -4.02 22.09
C THR A 69 22.63 -2.59 22.65
N ARG A 70 21.79 -2.29 23.65
CA ARG A 70 21.76 -0.97 24.29
C ARG A 70 23.14 -0.56 24.83
N GLY A 71 23.78 -1.43 25.62
CA GLY A 71 25.09 -1.14 26.22
C GLY A 71 26.19 -0.86 25.19
N HIS A 72 26.24 -1.63 24.09
CA HIS A 72 27.23 -1.40 23.03
C HIS A 72 26.93 -0.16 22.19
N LEU A 73 25.66 0.21 22.01
CA LEU A 73 25.29 1.48 21.38
C LEU A 73 25.73 2.67 22.26
N ASP A 74 25.51 2.58 23.57
CA ASP A 74 25.95 3.61 24.52
C ASP A 74 27.50 3.71 24.53
N GLN A 75 28.20 2.57 24.47
CA GLN A 75 29.66 2.52 24.34
C GLN A 75 30.15 3.15 23.02
N MET A 76 29.51 2.83 21.89
CA MET A 76 29.83 3.42 20.59
C MET A 76 29.68 4.94 20.63
N VAL A 77 28.58 5.44 21.20
CA VAL A 77 28.35 6.88 21.39
C VAL A 77 29.46 7.52 22.22
N ASN A 78 29.85 6.89 23.32
CA ASN A 78 30.92 7.39 24.20
C ASN A 78 32.27 7.44 23.48
N VAL A 79 32.61 6.41 22.72
CA VAL A 79 33.86 6.33 21.93
C VAL A 79 33.90 7.43 20.87
N VAL A 80 32.82 7.61 20.11
CA VAL A 80 32.74 8.68 19.09
C VAL A 80 32.82 10.06 19.75
N GLY A 81 32.07 10.29 20.84
CA GLY A 81 32.12 11.57 21.56
C GLY A 81 33.48 11.89 22.16
N GLY A 82 34.21 10.87 22.66
CA GLY A 82 35.59 11.00 23.12
C GLY A 82 36.53 11.39 21.98
N THR A 83 36.41 10.72 20.85
CA THR A 83 37.22 10.97 19.64
C THR A 83 36.99 12.37 19.09
N CYS A 84 35.74 12.86 19.10
CA CYS A 84 35.45 14.25 18.73
C CYS A 84 36.20 15.26 19.60
N ARG A 85 36.31 15.00 20.92
CA ARG A 85 37.05 15.90 21.83
C ARG A 85 38.55 15.85 21.60
N GLU A 86 39.10 14.65 21.43
CA GLU A 86 40.53 14.43 21.19
C GLU A 86 41.02 15.12 19.91
N HIS A 87 40.26 15.01 18.82
CA HIS A 87 40.61 15.61 17.53
C HIS A 87 40.09 17.06 17.36
N GLY A 88 39.38 17.60 18.36
CA GLY A 88 38.81 18.95 18.33
C GLY A 88 37.73 19.14 17.27
N LEU A 89 36.97 18.09 16.94
CA LEU A 89 35.84 18.15 16.01
C LEU A 89 34.70 18.95 16.64
N LYS A 90 34.20 19.94 15.90
CA LYS A 90 33.19 20.89 16.38
C LYS A 90 31.77 20.51 15.96
N ASP A 91 31.65 19.65 14.95
CA ASP A 91 30.36 19.18 14.44
C ASP A 91 30.51 17.77 13.84
N LEU A 92 29.39 17.06 13.69
CA LEU A 92 29.33 15.68 13.21
C LEU A 92 28.05 15.44 12.40
N VAL A 93 28.20 14.73 11.28
CA VAL A 93 27.08 14.09 10.58
C VAL A 93 27.24 12.58 10.60
N VAL A 94 26.13 11.86 10.76
CA VAL A 94 26.11 10.40 10.73
C VAL A 94 25.47 9.91 9.43
N GLY A 95 26.13 9.05 8.68
CA GLY A 95 25.58 8.31 7.55
C GLY A 95 25.20 6.89 7.94
N ILE A 96 23.96 6.48 7.68
CA ILE A 96 23.51 5.10 7.92
C ILE A 96 22.87 4.49 6.67
N GLU A 97 23.31 3.30 6.25
CA GLU A 97 22.72 2.61 5.10
C GLU A 97 21.32 2.05 5.43
N GLN A 98 20.39 2.09 4.47
CA GLN A 98 19.08 1.45 4.60
C GLN A 98 19.18 -0.08 4.46
N THR A 99 19.57 -0.75 5.54
CA THR A 99 19.64 -2.22 5.58
C THR A 99 18.40 -2.79 6.27
N GLY A 100 17.32 -2.98 5.51
CA GLY A 100 16.07 -3.57 5.99
C GLY A 100 15.51 -2.88 7.26
N ARG A 101 15.40 -3.62 8.37
CA ARG A 101 15.02 -3.07 9.70
C ARG A 101 16.20 -2.87 10.64
N TYR A 102 17.39 -3.40 10.32
CA TYR A 102 18.52 -3.47 11.24
C TYR A 102 19.17 -2.11 11.52
N HIS A 103 19.10 -1.19 10.56
CA HIS A 103 19.59 0.18 10.75
C HIS A 103 18.72 1.02 11.70
N ARG A 104 17.43 0.67 11.89
CA ARG A 104 16.47 1.54 12.60
C ARG A 104 16.76 1.71 14.09
N PRO A 105 17.15 0.67 14.87
CA PRO A 105 17.57 0.84 16.26
C PRO A 105 18.78 1.78 16.39
N ILE A 106 19.80 1.59 15.55
CA ILE A 106 21.02 2.42 15.54
C ILE A 106 20.66 3.87 15.21
N LYS A 107 19.91 4.09 14.12
CA LYS A 107 19.41 5.42 13.73
C LYS A 107 18.68 6.12 14.88
N ARG A 108 17.72 5.44 15.53
CA ARG A 108 16.96 6.02 16.67
C ARG A 108 17.83 6.37 17.88
N ALA A 109 18.92 5.64 18.11
CA ALA A 109 19.85 5.96 19.19
C ALA A 109 20.67 7.21 18.83
N LEU A 110 21.18 7.27 17.60
CA LEU A 110 22.06 8.34 17.13
C LEU A 110 21.34 9.66 16.83
N GLU A 111 20.09 9.61 16.37
CA GLU A 111 19.25 10.80 16.09
C GLU A 111 18.99 11.67 17.32
N LYS A 112 19.23 11.15 18.53
CA LYS A 112 19.12 11.92 19.78
C LYS A 112 20.30 12.86 20.01
N LEU A 113 21.41 12.62 19.32
CA LEU A 113 22.70 13.25 19.59
C LEU A 113 23.25 14.00 18.38
N TRP A 114 23.07 13.44 17.19
CA TRP A 114 23.66 13.94 15.96
C TRP A 114 22.66 13.94 14.81
N GLU A 115 22.94 14.74 13.78
CA GLU A 115 22.18 14.65 12.53
C GLU A 115 22.48 13.32 11.84
N VAL A 116 21.44 12.51 11.64
CA VAL A 116 21.56 11.23 10.94
C VAL A 116 20.97 11.34 9.53
N LYS A 117 21.81 11.15 8.53
CA LYS A 117 21.45 11.01 7.13
C LYS A 117 21.39 9.53 6.76
N THR A 118 20.37 9.18 6.00
CA THR A 118 20.11 7.83 5.53
C THR A 118 20.61 7.67 4.09
N ILE A 119 21.35 6.61 3.81
CA ILE A 119 21.95 6.32 2.51
C ILE A 119 21.20 5.15 1.87
N HIS A 120 20.75 5.33 0.63
CA HIS A 120 20.10 4.26 -0.10
C HIS A 120 21.16 3.26 -0.62
N PRO A 121 20.98 1.94 -0.53
CA PRO A 121 21.99 0.94 -0.92
C PRO A 121 22.46 1.04 -2.38
N PHE A 122 21.58 1.52 -3.26
CA PHE A 122 21.95 1.84 -4.64
C PHE A 122 23.05 2.91 -4.73
N VAL A 123 23.03 3.93 -3.87
CA VAL A 123 24.06 4.97 -3.82
C VAL A 123 25.38 4.38 -3.39
N THR A 124 25.40 3.62 -2.29
CA THR A 124 26.62 2.93 -1.81
C THR A 124 27.22 2.07 -2.92
N LYS A 125 26.39 1.26 -3.60
CA LYS A 125 26.83 0.46 -4.74
C LYS A 125 27.45 1.31 -5.85
N GLN A 126 26.78 2.41 -6.26
CA GLN A 126 27.26 3.25 -7.36
C GLN A 126 28.54 4.01 -7.02
N LEU A 127 28.70 4.44 -5.77
CA LEU A 127 29.92 5.14 -5.33
C LEU A 127 31.06 4.19 -5.04
N ARG A 128 30.78 2.91 -4.74
CA ARG A 128 31.82 1.89 -4.62
C ARG A 128 32.52 1.62 -5.95
N GLN A 129 31.76 1.42 -7.03
CA GLN A 129 32.29 0.90 -8.31
C GLN A 129 33.48 1.69 -8.89
N PRO A 130 33.52 3.04 -8.87
CA PRO A 130 34.65 3.78 -9.43
C PRO A 130 35.97 3.58 -8.67
N ALA A 131 35.93 3.38 -7.35
CA ALA A 131 37.14 3.23 -6.53
C ALA A 131 37.56 1.76 -6.35
N SER A 132 36.58 0.84 -6.31
CA SER A 132 36.84 -0.58 -6.10
C SER A 132 35.93 -1.42 -7.02
N PRO A 133 36.23 -1.46 -8.34
CA PRO A 133 35.44 -2.23 -9.30
C PRO A 133 35.45 -3.72 -8.94
N GLY A 134 34.27 -4.35 -8.88
CA GLY A 134 34.16 -5.79 -8.61
C GLY A 134 34.47 -6.26 -7.18
N VAL A 135 35.09 -5.42 -6.33
CA VAL A 135 35.39 -5.75 -4.94
C VAL A 135 34.28 -5.23 -4.02
N LYS A 136 33.82 -6.06 -3.09
CA LYS A 136 32.84 -5.71 -2.05
C LYS A 136 33.29 -6.33 -0.72
N THR A 137 33.75 -5.48 0.19
CA THR A 137 34.02 -5.80 1.59
C THR A 137 33.31 -4.76 2.47
N ASP A 138 33.12 -5.07 3.75
CA ASP A 138 32.38 -4.18 4.67
C ASP A 138 33.10 -2.82 4.83
N GLY A 139 34.43 -2.81 4.96
CA GLY A 139 35.24 -1.58 5.00
C GLY A 139 35.11 -0.72 3.73
N ILE A 140 35.13 -1.33 2.53
CA ILE A 140 34.96 -0.60 1.27
C ILE A 140 33.54 0.00 1.15
N ASP A 141 32.53 -0.70 1.66
CA ASP A 141 31.16 -0.17 1.71
C ASP A 141 31.07 1.04 2.66
N LEU A 142 31.73 1.01 3.82
CA LEU A 142 31.82 2.17 4.72
C LEU A 142 32.51 3.36 4.04
N GLU A 143 33.61 3.16 3.33
CA GLU A 143 34.24 4.24 2.55
C GLU A 143 33.33 4.80 1.45
N ALA A 144 32.55 3.94 0.78
CA ALA A 144 31.57 4.36 -0.20
C ALA A 144 30.42 5.16 0.45
N MET A 145 30.04 4.81 1.68
CA MET A 145 29.08 5.58 2.48
C MET A 145 29.64 6.94 2.90
N THR A 146 30.92 7.03 3.28
CA THR A 146 31.58 8.30 3.61
C THR A 146 31.52 9.23 2.40
N ARG A 147 31.90 8.72 1.22
CA ARG A 147 31.77 9.45 -0.05
C ARG A 147 30.32 9.85 -0.34
N ALA A 148 29.35 8.99 -0.04
CA ALA A 148 27.93 9.31 -0.22
C ALA A 148 27.50 10.53 0.61
N ILE A 149 27.94 10.62 1.86
CA ILE A 149 27.62 11.73 2.75
C ILE A 149 28.30 13.01 2.29
N ILE A 150 29.61 12.96 2.01
CA ILE A 150 30.39 14.13 1.54
C ILE A 150 29.78 14.69 0.24
N CYS A 151 29.38 13.82 -0.69
CA CYS A 151 28.73 14.23 -1.93
C CYS A 151 27.27 14.71 -1.76
N GLY A 152 26.67 14.58 -0.58
CA GLY A 152 25.31 15.02 -0.29
C GLY A 152 24.22 14.05 -0.76
N TYR A 153 24.53 12.75 -0.88
CA TYR A 153 23.54 11.73 -1.24
C TYR A 153 22.71 11.21 -0.05
N GLY A 154 23.06 11.60 1.17
CA GLY A 154 22.24 11.35 2.35
C GLY A 154 20.84 11.96 2.24
N ASP A 155 19.83 11.25 2.74
CA ASP A 155 18.45 11.71 2.88
C ASP A 155 18.09 11.84 4.35
N THR A 156 17.19 12.75 4.69
CA THR A 156 16.56 12.80 6.02
C THR A 156 15.07 12.50 5.84
N PRO A 157 14.67 11.21 5.70
CA PRO A 157 13.28 10.89 5.44
C PRO A 157 12.44 11.35 6.63
N GLN A 158 11.41 12.16 6.38
CA GLN A 158 10.49 12.51 7.44
C GLN A 158 9.78 11.24 7.92
N PRO A 159 9.81 10.95 9.24
CA PRO A 159 9.09 9.81 9.77
C PRO A 159 7.59 10.04 9.57
N PHE A 160 6.89 8.96 9.24
CA PHE A 160 5.43 9.02 9.18
C PHE A 160 4.87 9.23 10.59
N PRO A 161 3.80 10.04 10.76
CA PRO A 161 3.05 10.08 12.00
C PRO A 161 2.59 8.68 12.43
N SER A 162 2.43 8.48 13.75
CA SER A 162 2.12 7.17 14.34
C SER A 162 0.92 6.48 13.67
N ILE A 163 -0.13 7.24 13.34
CA ILE A 163 -1.32 6.72 12.64
C ILE A 163 -0.97 6.13 11.27
N TYR A 164 -0.16 6.82 10.46
CA TYR A 164 0.26 6.34 9.13
C TYR A 164 1.17 5.13 9.22
N VAL A 165 2.05 5.07 10.22
CA VAL A 165 2.89 3.89 10.45
C VAL A 165 2.02 2.66 10.77
N LYS A 166 1.06 2.80 11.69
CA LYS A 166 0.12 1.71 12.04
C LYS A 166 -0.75 1.31 10.85
N TRP A 167 -1.30 2.30 10.14
CA TRP A 167 -2.11 2.09 8.94
C TRP A 167 -1.35 1.32 7.85
N GLN A 168 -0.12 1.71 7.57
CA GLN A 168 0.75 1.03 6.61
C GLN A 168 1.05 -0.41 7.01
N LEU A 169 1.31 -0.67 8.30
CA LEU A 169 1.58 -2.03 8.78
C LEU A 169 0.35 -2.93 8.60
N ILE A 170 -0.84 -2.44 8.96
CA ILE A 170 -2.09 -3.19 8.79
C ILE A 170 -2.39 -3.42 7.31
N ASN A 171 -2.21 -2.41 6.45
CA ASN A 171 -2.44 -2.57 5.01
C ASN A 171 -1.50 -3.61 4.39
N ARG A 172 -0.19 -3.54 4.71
CA ARG A 172 0.78 -4.53 4.21
C ARG A 172 0.49 -5.93 4.71
N ALA A 173 0.08 -6.09 5.97
CA ALA A 173 -0.32 -7.39 6.53
C ALA A 173 -1.56 -7.96 5.82
N ARG A 174 -2.53 -7.10 5.48
CA ARG A 174 -3.68 -7.48 4.66
C ARG A 174 -3.24 -7.97 3.28
N GLU A 175 -2.45 -7.18 2.56
CA GLU A 175 -1.96 -7.52 1.21
C GLU A 175 -1.20 -8.86 1.23
N ASP A 176 -0.29 -9.05 2.19
CA ASP A 176 0.45 -10.29 2.35
C ASP A 176 -0.49 -11.49 2.61
N SER A 177 -1.55 -11.28 3.39
CA SER A 177 -2.57 -12.30 3.68
C SER A 177 -3.42 -12.63 2.45
N VAL A 178 -3.78 -11.62 1.65
CA VAL A 178 -4.50 -11.79 0.38
C VAL A 178 -3.65 -12.60 -0.61
N ASP A 179 -2.37 -12.27 -0.74
CA ASP A 179 -1.45 -12.99 -1.62
C ASP A 179 -1.22 -14.43 -1.18
N ARG A 180 -1.05 -14.66 0.12
CA ARG A 180 -0.98 -16.01 0.71
C ARG A 180 -2.27 -16.78 0.43
N ARG A 181 -3.44 -16.17 0.64
CA ARG A 181 -4.74 -16.80 0.37
C ARG A 181 -4.90 -17.15 -1.11
N LYS A 182 -4.46 -16.28 -2.03
CA LYS A 182 -4.48 -16.55 -3.47
C LYS A 182 -3.61 -17.75 -3.83
N ARG A 183 -2.36 -17.80 -3.35
CA ARG A 183 -1.46 -18.95 -3.58
C ARG A 183 -2.03 -20.25 -3.00
N LEU A 184 -2.59 -20.19 -1.80
CA LEU A 184 -3.16 -21.36 -1.14
C LEU A 184 -4.42 -21.87 -1.85
N LYS A 185 -5.23 -21.00 -2.44
CA LYS A 185 -6.34 -21.40 -3.33
C LYS A 185 -5.83 -22.18 -4.55
N GLN A 186 -4.75 -21.73 -5.17
CA GLN A 186 -4.16 -22.44 -6.32
C GLN A 186 -3.66 -23.83 -5.91
N GLN A 187 -2.93 -23.92 -4.79
CA GLN A 187 -2.50 -25.20 -4.23
C GLN A 187 -3.70 -26.11 -3.92
N CYS A 188 -4.80 -25.56 -3.40
CA CYS A 188 -6.01 -26.36 -3.17
C CYS A 188 -6.64 -26.86 -4.48
N GLN A 189 -6.63 -26.07 -5.56
CA GLN A 189 -7.13 -26.52 -6.85
C GLN A 189 -6.27 -27.67 -7.40
N GLU A 190 -4.95 -27.52 -7.38
CA GLU A 190 -4.00 -28.57 -7.81
C GLU A 190 -4.23 -29.87 -7.02
N ARG A 191 -4.35 -29.79 -5.69
CA ARG A 191 -4.61 -30.97 -4.85
C ARG A 191 -5.98 -31.57 -5.15
N LEU A 192 -6.99 -30.75 -5.37
CA LEU A 192 -8.33 -31.22 -5.72
C LEU A 192 -8.34 -31.96 -7.06
N HIS A 193 -7.58 -31.49 -8.05
CA HIS A 193 -7.36 -32.23 -9.29
C HIS A 193 -6.68 -33.59 -9.06
N ALA A 194 -5.74 -33.67 -8.10
CA ALA A 194 -5.04 -34.92 -7.80
C ALA A 194 -5.94 -36.01 -7.18
N PHE A 195 -6.92 -35.66 -6.31
CA PHE A 195 -7.78 -36.67 -5.67
C PHE A 195 -9.22 -36.75 -6.23
N MET A 196 -9.66 -35.75 -7.00
CA MET A 196 -10.96 -35.72 -7.70
C MET A 196 -10.77 -35.07 -9.10
N PRO A 197 -10.09 -35.75 -10.03
CA PRO A 197 -9.78 -35.19 -11.35
C PRO A 197 -11.05 -34.81 -12.13
N GLY A 198 -11.06 -33.60 -12.70
CA GLY A 198 -12.21 -33.05 -13.44
C GLY A 198 -13.33 -32.45 -12.57
N TYR A 199 -13.36 -32.73 -11.26
CA TYR A 199 -14.41 -32.19 -10.37
C TYR A 199 -14.48 -30.66 -10.34
N PRO A 200 -13.36 -29.89 -10.28
CA PRO A 200 -13.44 -28.43 -10.25
C PRO A 200 -14.13 -27.82 -11.48
N ALA A 201 -14.01 -28.47 -12.64
CA ALA A 201 -14.57 -28.00 -13.91
C ALA A 201 -16.12 -28.02 -13.93
N LEU A 202 -16.76 -28.74 -12.99
CA LEU A 202 -18.21 -28.74 -12.84
C LEU A 202 -18.76 -27.39 -12.37
N PHE A 203 -17.90 -26.48 -11.90
CA PHE A 203 -18.30 -25.19 -11.32
C PHE A 203 -17.58 -24.05 -12.03
N LYS A 204 -18.34 -23.00 -12.39
CA LYS A 204 -17.76 -21.77 -12.98
C LYS A 204 -16.74 -21.12 -12.05
N ASP A 205 -17.04 -21.11 -10.75
CA ASP A 205 -16.11 -20.72 -9.69
C ASP A 205 -16.39 -21.58 -8.45
N ILE A 206 -15.51 -22.54 -8.18
CA ILE A 206 -15.62 -23.44 -7.03
C ILE A 206 -15.50 -22.72 -5.68
N TRP A 207 -14.93 -21.50 -5.66
CA TRP A 207 -14.72 -20.74 -4.43
C TRP A 207 -15.90 -19.86 -4.05
N LYS A 208 -16.87 -19.66 -4.96
CA LYS A 208 -18.02 -18.79 -4.75
C LYS A 208 -18.96 -19.37 -3.69
N ASP A 209 -19.20 -20.67 -3.74
CA ASP A 209 -20.10 -21.39 -2.85
C ASP A 209 -19.32 -22.35 -1.96
N ARG A 210 -19.77 -22.53 -0.71
CA ARG A 210 -19.12 -23.48 0.22
C ARG A 210 -19.47 -24.94 -0.09
N ALA A 211 -20.62 -25.19 -0.70
CA ALA A 211 -21.14 -26.55 -0.91
C ALA A 211 -20.25 -27.43 -1.82
N PRO A 212 -19.71 -26.94 -2.97
CA PRO A 212 -18.77 -27.71 -3.79
C PRO A 212 -17.53 -28.19 -3.03
N LEU A 213 -16.93 -27.31 -2.21
CA LEU A 213 -15.79 -27.67 -1.38
C LEU A 213 -16.20 -28.65 -0.28
N ALA A 214 -17.35 -28.43 0.37
CA ALA A 214 -17.85 -29.33 1.40
C ALA A 214 -18.12 -30.76 0.88
N ILE A 215 -18.61 -30.91 -0.36
CA ILE A 215 -18.77 -32.21 -1.00
C ILE A 215 -17.41 -32.88 -1.20
N ALA A 216 -16.43 -32.17 -1.75
CA ALA A 216 -15.07 -32.69 -1.92
C ALA A 216 -14.44 -33.09 -0.57
N GLU A 217 -14.69 -32.30 0.47
CA GLU A 217 -14.23 -32.60 1.83
C GLU A 217 -14.92 -33.82 2.42
N LEU A 218 -16.23 -33.98 2.28
CA LEU A 218 -16.98 -35.09 2.89
C LEU A 218 -16.71 -36.44 2.20
N TYR A 219 -16.72 -36.43 0.86
CA TYR A 219 -16.68 -37.67 0.08
C TYR A 219 -15.30 -37.95 -0.50
N GLY A 220 -14.65 -36.96 -1.09
CA GLY A 220 -13.23 -37.03 -1.46
C GLY A 220 -12.84 -38.14 -2.45
N SER A 221 -13.79 -38.78 -3.11
CA SER A 221 -13.59 -39.75 -4.19
C SER A 221 -14.91 -40.02 -4.90
N ALA A 222 -14.83 -40.37 -6.19
CA ALA A 222 -15.98 -40.77 -6.98
C ALA A 222 -16.69 -42.00 -6.40
N LYS A 223 -15.93 -43.03 -5.99
CA LYS A 223 -16.47 -44.24 -5.35
C LYS A 223 -17.34 -43.94 -4.12
N ARG A 224 -16.90 -43.03 -3.25
CA ARG A 224 -17.68 -42.64 -2.06
C ARG A 224 -18.94 -41.85 -2.40
N LEU A 225 -18.90 -41.06 -3.48
CA LEU A 225 -20.08 -40.34 -3.96
C LEU A 225 -21.13 -41.30 -4.53
N LEU A 226 -20.74 -42.27 -5.34
CA LEU A 226 -21.65 -43.27 -5.92
C LEU A 226 -22.26 -44.21 -4.87
N ALA A 227 -21.58 -44.42 -3.75
CA ALA A 227 -22.10 -45.18 -2.62
C ALA A 227 -23.12 -44.40 -1.77
N THR A 228 -23.49 -43.17 -2.16
CA THR A 228 -24.41 -42.31 -1.41
C THR A 228 -25.54 -41.82 -2.33
N ASP A 229 -26.76 -41.72 -1.82
CA ASP A 229 -27.89 -41.15 -2.57
C ASP A 229 -27.95 -39.61 -2.48
N VAL A 230 -28.74 -39.00 -3.37
CA VAL A 230 -28.89 -37.54 -3.47
C VAL A 230 -29.39 -36.92 -2.17
N GLU A 231 -30.34 -37.54 -1.48
CA GLU A 231 -30.94 -36.97 -0.27
C GLU A 231 -30.00 -37.07 0.93
N SER A 232 -29.24 -38.16 1.06
CA SER A 232 -28.15 -38.27 2.04
C SER A 232 -27.10 -37.15 1.87
N ILE A 233 -26.72 -36.83 0.62
CA ILE A 233 -25.79 -35.72 0.34
C ILE A 233 -26.39 -34.39 0.81
N ARG A 234 -27.67 -34.15 0.53
CA ARG A 234 -28.37 -32.92 0.94
C ARG A 234 -28.48 -32.81 2.45
N GLU A 235 -28.80 -33.90 3.13
CA GLU A 235 -28.93 -33.93 4.59
C GLU A 235 -27.59 -33.61 5.26
N ARG A 236 -26.50 -34.25 4.82
CA ARG A 236 -25.15 -33.96 5.36
C ARG A 236 -24.73 -32.51 5.15
N LEU A 237 -25.05 -31.93 3.98
CA LEU A 237 -24.78 -30.51 3.72
C LEU A 237 -25.68 -29.60 4.56
N ARG A 238 -26.96 -29.95 4.75
CA ARG A 238 -27.89 -29.22 5.61
C ARG A 238 -27.42 -29.20 7.06
N GLY A 239 -26.88 -30.32 7.56
CA GLY A 239 -26.25 -30.42 8.88
C GLY A 239 -25.04 -29.48 9.05
N LYS A 240 -24.35 -29.12 7.96
CA LYS A 240 -23.30 -28.08 7.94
C LYS A 240 -23.84 -26.67 7.58
N GLY A 241 -25.16 -26.47 7.60
CA GLY A 241 -25.81 -25.18 7.29
C GLY A 241 -25.79 -24.79 5.81
N MET A 242 -25.54 -25.73 4.90
CA MET A 242 -25.44 -25.49 3.46
C MET A 242 -26.65 -26.05 2.72
N ARG A 243 -27.16 -25.27 1.77
CA ARG A 243 -28.20 -25.71 0.83
C ARG A 243 -27.57 -25.89 -0.55
N ILE A 244 -27.97 -26.96 -1.24
CA ILE A 244 -27.56 -27.23 -2.61
C ILE A 244 -28.77 -27.76 -3.40
N MET A 245 -28.84 -27.41 -4.67
CA MET A 245 -29.91 -27.84 -5.56
C MET A 245 -29.66 -29.27 -6.07
N ARG A 246 -30.74 -30.05 -6.26
CA ARG A 246 -30.67 -31.41 -6.82
C ARG A 246 -29.91 -31.48 -8.16
N PRO A 247 -30.14 -30.59 -9.15
CA PRO A 247 -29.41 -30.63 -10.41
C PRO A 247 -27.89 -30.54 -10.23
N THR A 248 -27.41 -29.77 -9.25
CA THR A 248 -25.97 -29.66 -8.97
C THR A 248 -25.41 -30.97 -8.41
N ILE A 249 -26.14 -31.65 -7.52
CA ILE A 249 -25.73 -32.97 -7.00
C ILE A 249 -25.77 -34.01 -8.12
N ASN A 250 -26.81 -34.03 -8.94
CA ASN A 250 -26.91 -34.95 -10.06
C ASN A 250 -25.74 -34.78 -11.04
N ARG A 251 -25.31 -33.54 -11.31
CA ARG A 251 -24.11 -33.26 -12.10
C ARG A 251 -22.84 -33.80 -11.44
N VAL A 252 -22.72 -33.70 -10.12
CA VAL A 252 -21.59 -34.29 -9.37
C VAL A 252 -21.61 -35.82 -9.43
N LEU A 253 -22.78 -36.46 -9.31
CA LEU A 253 -22.91 -37.91 -9.41
C LEU A 253 -22.65 -38.41 -10.85
N ALA A 254 -23.11 -37.67 -11.86
CA ALA A 254 -22.81 -37.97 -13.26
C ALA A 254 -21.30 -37.89 -13.53
N TRP A 255 -20.61 -36.86 -13.00
CA TRP A 255 -19.15 -36.82 -13.04
C TRP A 255 -18.53 -38.01 -12.29
N ALA A 256 -19.03 -38.38 -11.11
CA ALA A 256 -18.48 -39.47 -10.33
C ALA A 256 -18.59 -40.83 -11.07
N ALA A 257 -19.62 -41.03 -11.89
CA ALA A 257 -19.79 -42.24 -12.69
C ALA A 257 -18.72 -42.39 -13.79
N ASP A 258 -18.18 -41.29 -14.29
CA ASP A 258 -17.18 -41.22 -15.39
C ASP A 258 -15.83 -40.66 -14.93
N ALA A 259 -15.62 -40.57 -13.61
CA ALA A 259 -14.45 -39.89 -13.06
C ALA A 259 -13.17 -40.72 -13.31
N PRO A 260 -12.09 -40.10 -13.80
CA PRO A 260 -10.78 -40.77 -13.89
C PRO A 260 -10.28 -41.23 -12.52
N SER A 261 -9.35 -42.19 -12.54
CA SER A 261 -8.65 -42.60 -11.31
C SER A 261 -7.86 -41.41 -10.72
N PRO A 262 -7.86 -41.24 -9.38
CA PRO A 262 -7.04 -40.22 -8.73
C PRO A 262 -5.55 -40.56 -8.83
N ASP A 263 -4.70 -39.56 -8.61
CA ASP A 263 -3.25 -39.72 -8.56
C ASP A 263 -2.83 -40.72 -7.46
N PRO A 264 -1.65 -41.37 -7.60
CA PRO A 264 -1.00 -42.06 -6.50
C PRO A 264 -0.90 -41.12 -5.28
N GLY A 265 -1.48 -41.53 -4.16
CA GLY A 265 -1.56 -40.69 -2.95
C GLY A 265 -2.78 -39.76 -2.87
N GLY A 266 -3.84 -39.96 -3.67
CA GLY A 266 -5.08 -39.18 -3.60
C GLY A 266 -5.65 -39.00 -2.18
N ALA A 267 -5.59 -40.02 -1.33
CA ALA A 267 -6.02 -39.92 0.07
C ALA A 267 -5.18 -38.92 0.89
N LEU A 268 -3.86 -38.89 0.68
CA LEU A 268 -2.96 -37.93 1.31
C LEU A 268 -3.18 -36.52 0.74
N ASN A 269 -3.34 -36.39 -0.58
CA ASN A 269 -3.68 -35.11 -1.23
C ASN A 269 -4.97 -34.52 -0.65
N ARG A 270 -6.01 -35.33 -0.41
CA ARG A 270 -7.24 -34.90 0.25
C ARG A 270 -7.00 -34.40 1.68
N ARG A 271 -6.18 -35.09 2.46
CA ARG A 271 -5.84 -34.68 3.83
C ARG A 271 -5.13 -33.32 3.85
N ILE A 272 -4.07 -33.17 3.04
CA ILE A 272 -3.33 -31.91 2.89
C ILE A 272 -4.26 -30.79 2.40
N TRP A 273 -5.15 -31.10 1.46
CA TRP A 273 -6.15 -30.16 0.97
C TRP A 273 -7.10 -29.67 2.08
N SER A 274 -7.56 -30.56 2.97
CA SER A 274 -8.40 -30.16 4.12
C SER A 274 -7.64 -29.27 5.12
N ASP A 275 -6.36 -29.56 5.38
CA ASP A 275 -5.51 -28.68 6.20
C ASP A 275 -5.36 -27.29 5.55
N ASN A 276 -5.16 -27.24 4.23
CA ASN A 276 -5.11 -25.98 3.49
C ASN A 276 -6.44 -25.21 3.51
N LEU A 277 -7.60 -25.89 3.47
CA LEU A 277 -8.90 -25.23 3.61
C LEU A 277 -9.04 -24.53 4.97
N ARG A 278 -8.61 -25.16 6.07
CA ARG A 278 -8.64 -24.55 7.42
C ARG A 278 -7.77 -23.30 7.46
N LEU A 279 -6.59 -23.34 6.83
CA LEU A 279 -5.71 -22.19 6.72
C LEU A 279 -6.32 -21.08 5.83
N LEU A 280 -7.04 -21.43 4.74
CA LEU A 280 -7.78 -20.46 3.93
C LEU A 280 -8.86 -19.73 4.73
N GLU A 281 -9.59 -20.46 5.59
CA GLU A 281 -10.59 -19.87 6.49
C GLU A 281 -9.95 -18.95 7.53
N HIS A 282 -8.80 -19.33 8.09
CA HIS A 282 -8.03 -18.48 9.00
C HIS A 282 -7.57 -17.18 8.32
N LEU A 283 -6.95 -17.27 7.13
CA LEU A 283 -6.55 -16.11 6.34
C LEU A 283 -7.74 -15.21 5.99
N GLY A 284 -8.91 -15.80 5.69
CA GLY A 284 -10.15 -15.04 5.45
C GLY A 284 -10.54 -14.18 6.65
N ARG A 285 -10.53 -14.76 7.86
CA ARG A 285 -10.82 -14.02 9.11
C ARG A 285 -9.81 -12.91 9.38
N ASP A 286 -8.52 -13.19 9.17
CA ASP A 286 -7.47 -12.19 9.33
C ASP A 286 -7.62 -11.02 8.36
N ILE A 287 -7.92 -11.29 7.08
CA ILE A 287 -8.19 -10.25 6.08
C ILE A 287 -9.36 -9.37 6.53
N THR A 288 -10.49 -9.96 6.92
CA THR A 288 -11.64 -9.19 7.40
C THR A 288 -11.29 -8.37 8.65
N ARG A 289 -10.50 -8.93 9.58
CA ARG A 289 -10.03 -8.20 10.77
C ARG A 289 -9.14 -7.00 10.40
N TYR A 290 -8.25 -7.15 9.41
CA TYR A 290 -7.43 -6.04 8.93
C TYR A 290 -8.27 -5.00 8.20
N GLU A 291 -9.23 -5.42 7.37
CA GLU A 291 -10.15 -4.52 6.65
C GLU A 291 -10.99 -3.64 7.59
N ARG A 292 -11.46 -4.21 8.72
CA ARG A 292 -12.12 -3.42 9.78
C ARG A 292 -11.20 -2.33 10.35
N GLN A 293 -9.94 -2.67 10.60
CA GLN A 293 -8.94 -1.70 11.09
C GLN A 293 -8.60 -0.65 10.04
N LEU A 294 -8.53 -1.03 8.76
CA LEU A 294 -8.31 -0.08 7.65
C LEU A 294 -9.41 0.98 7.59
N ALA A 295 -10.68 0.61 7.79
CA ALA A 295 -11.77 1.59 7.87
C ALA A 295 -11.53 2.60 9.01
N GLY A 296 -11.14 2.12 10.18
CA GLY A 296 -10.82 2.96 11.34
C GLY A 296 -9.69 3.96 11.06
N TYR A 297 -8.61 3.56 10.39
CA TYR A 297 -7.52 4.47 10.03
C TYR A 297 -7.91 5.44 8.91
N LEU A 298 -8.61 4.96 7.88
CA LEU A 298 -8.97 5.77 6.72
C LEU A 298 -9.81 7.00 7.10
N VAL A 299 -10.83 6.82 7.95
CA VAL A 299 -11.75 7.91 8.33
C VAL A 299 -11.11 9.01 9.20
N GLN A 300 -9.90 8.75 9.73
CA GLN A 300 -9.11 9.73 10.48
C GLN A 300 -8.21 10.58 9.57
N THR A 301 -8.25 10.37 8.25
CA THR A 301 -7.39 11.04 7.28
C THR A 301 -8.20 11.60 6.12
N PRO A 302 -7.71 12.66 5.44
CA PRO A 302 -8.41 13.22 4.28
C PRO A 302 -8.47 12.26 3.08
N PHE A 303 -7.73 11.14 3.11
CA PHE A 303 -7.81 10.10 2.08
C PHE A 303 -9.18 9.42 2.02
N VAL A 304 -10.02 9.52 3.07
CA VAL A 304 -11.42 9.06 3.01
C VAL A 304 -12.18 9.74 1.86
N LEU A 305 -11.82 10.98 1.50
CA LEU A 305 -12.44 11.75 0.41
C LEU A 305 -12.31 11.06 -0.96
N LEU A 306 -11.31 10.21 -1.15
CA LEU A 306 -11.16 9.41 -2.37
C LEU A 306 -12.34 8.44 -2.61
N LEU A 307 -13.09 8.10 -1.56
CA LEU A 307 -14.31 7.30 -1.69
C LEU A 307 -15.40 8.01 -2.49
N SER A 308 -15.34 9.33 -2.68
CA SER A 308 -16.24 10.03 -3.61
C SER A 308 -16.05 9.61 -5.07
N ILE A 309 -14.88 9.06 -5.42
CA ILE A 309 -14.59 8.59 -6.78
C ILE A 309 -15.23 7.20 -7.00
N PRO A 310 -16.06 7.03 -8.05
CA PRO A 310 -16.55 5.70 -8.45
C PRO A 310 -15.39 4.76 -8.79
N GLY A 311 -15.45 3.52 -8.30
CA GLY A 311 -14.36 2.55 -8.41
C GLY A 311 -13.34 2.57 -7.26
N ILE A 312 -13.40 3.54 -6.34
CA ILE A 312 -12.58 3.56 -5.13
C ILE A 312 -13.42 3.16 -3.92
N ASN A 313 -12.87 2.25 -3.11
CA ASN A 313 -13.47 1.70 -1.88
C ASN A 313 -12.49 1.83 -0.70
N VAL A 314 -12.91 1.45 0.51
CA VAL A 314 -12.10 1.60 1.73
C VAL A 314 -10.73 0.92 1.62
N VAL A 315 -10.68 -0.27 1.04
CA VAL A 315 -9.44 -1.03 0.86
C VAL A 315 -8.48 -0.34 -0.09
N SER A 316 -8.93 0.01 -1.30
CA SER A 316 -8.10 0.64 -2.32
C SER A 316 -7.65 2.05 -1.90
N ALA A 317 -8.53 2.84 -1.27
CA ALA A 317 -8.15 4.12 -0.67
C ALA A 317 -7.11 3.93 0.45
N SER A 318 -7.24 2.89 1.27
CA SER A 318 -6.26 2.56 2.30
C SER A 318 -4.92 2.10 1.76
N GLY A 319 -4.92 1.28 0.71
CA GLY A 319 -3.71 0.85 0.02
C GLY A 319 -2.91 2.05 -0.49
N TYR A 320 -3.60 3.02 -1.08
CA TYR A 320 -2.97 4.25 -1.57
C TYR A 320 -2.51 5.17 -0.43
N GLY A 321 -3.41 5.54 0.49
CA GLY A 321 -3.13 6.53 1.55
C GLY A 321 -2.05 6.08 2.53
N SER A 322 -2.07 4.80 2.93
CA SER A 322 -1.10 4.26 3.89
C SER A 322 0.33 4.20 3.34
N GLU A 323 0.50 4.07 2.02
CA GLU A 323 1.82 4.08 1.37
C GLU A 323 2.28 5.47 0.94
N ALA A 324 1.33 6.31 0.52
CA ALA A 324 1.57 7.71 0.20
C ALA A 324 2.04 8.48 1.44
N GLY A 325 1.41 8.23 2.60
CA GLY A 325 1.62 9.03 3.79
C GLY A 325 0.92 10.39 3.71
N PRO A 326 1.18 11.28 4.70
CA PRO A 326 0.59 12.61 4.72
C PRO A 326 0.75 13.34 3.39
N ILE A 327 -0.31 13.97 2.90
CA ILE A 327 -0.30 14.63 1.59
C ILE A 327 0.65 15.84 1.57
N THR A 328 0.91 16.42 2.74
CA THR A 328 1.85 17.52 2.99
C THR A 328 3.31 17.15 2.65
N ASN A 329 3.64 15.86 2.56
CA ASN A 329 4.96 15.42 2.07
C ASN A 329 5.18 15.70 0.57
N TYR A 330 4.13 16.07 -0.16
CA TYR A 330 4.18 16.28 -1.60
C TYR A 330 3.88 17.73 -1.94
N LEU A 331 4.85 18.42 -2.55
CA LEU A 331 4.63 19.75 -3.11
C LEU A 331 3.74 19.74 -4.37
N LYS A 332 3.73 18.63 -5.11
CA LYS A 332 2.99 18.48 -6.37
C LYS A 332 2.69 17.01 -6.67
N PRO A 333 1.64 16.69 -7.43
CA PRO A 333 1.26 15.30 -7.73
C PRO A 333 2.36 14.50 -8.46
N SER A 334 3.22 15.17 -9.24
CA SER A 334 4.35 14.49 -9.90
C SER A 334 5.37 13.89 -8.91
N HIS A 335 5.43 14.37 -7.66
CA HIS A 335 6.29 13.76 -6.63
C HIS A 335 5.74 12.40 -6.17
N ILE A 336 4.41 12.22 -6.16
CA ILE A 336 3.77 10.91 -5.92
C ILE A 336 4.15 9.95 -7.05
N ASN A 337 4.03 10.40 -8.31
CA ASN A 337 4.47 9.60 -9.47
C ASN A 337 5.95 9.22 -9.37
N GLY A 338 6.79 10.16 -8.95
CA GLY A 338 8.22 9.94 -8.71
C GLY A 338 8.49 8.85 -7.69
N ARG A 339 7.81 8.92 -6.54
CA ARG A 339 7.94 7.95 -5.43
C ARG A 339 7.36 6.58 -5.77
N ALA A 340 6.28 6.52 -6.56
CA ALA A 340 5.69 5.28 -7.05
C ALA A 340 6.44 4.72 -8.28
N GLY A 341 7.29 5.51 -8.95
CA GLY A 341 7.91 5.14 -10.22
C GLY A 341 6.93 4.96 -11.38
N ILE A 342 5.84 5.75 -11.41
CA ILE A 342 4.85 5.78 -12.50
C ILE A 342 5.35 6.71 -13.62
N PHE A 343 6.53 6.41 -14.17
CA PHE A 343 7.10 7.15 -15.29
C PHE A 343 8.11 6.25 -16.04
N PRO A 344 8.25 6.45 -17.37
CA PRO A 344 9.25 5.72 -18.14
C PRO A 344 10.66 6.19 -17.79
N SER A 345 11.62 5.28 -17.89
CA SER A 345 13.04 5.62 -17.94
C SER A 345 13.35 6.37 -19.25
N ARG A 346 14.32 7.26 -19.19
CA ARG A 346 14.83 7.98 -20.36
C ARG A 346 16.33 7.83 -20.44
N TYR A 347 16.82 7.48 -21.62
CA TYR A 347 18.23 7.50 -21.95
C TYR A 347 18.44 8.48 -23.08
N GLN A 348 19.33 9.44 -22.89
CA GLN A 348 19.66 10.44 -23.90
C GLN A 348 21.18 10.57 -24.01
N SER A 349 21.70 10.34 -25.21
CA SER A 349 23.05 10.72 -25.64
C SER A 349 22.94 11.76 -26.77
N ASP A 350 24.06 12.18 -27.37
CA ASP A 350 24.06 13.22 -28.39
C ASP A 350 23.13 12.90 -29.57
N GLU A 351 23.20 11.67 -30.06
CA GLU A 351 22.42 11.19 -31.22
C GLU A 351 21.19 10.35 -30.85
N THR A 352 21.15 9.76 -29.65
CA THR A 352 20.07 8.85 -29.23
C THR A 352 19.18 9.48 -28.18
N ASP A 353 17.85 9.49 -28.39
CA ASP A 353 16.87 9.88 -27.36
C ASP A 353 15.78 8.81 -27.22
N CYS A 354 15.97 7.96 -26.21
CA CYS A 354 15.02 6.94 -25.79
C CYS A 354 14.12 7.49 -24.69
N ALA A 355 13.11 8.28 -25.07
CA ALA A 355 12.19 8.95 -24.13
C ALA A 355 11.10 8.03 -23.52
N ASP A 356 10.85 6.86 -24.11
CA ASP A 356 9.76 5.94 -23.75
C ASP A 356 10.30 4.58 -23.25
N GLY A 357 11.35 4.58 -22.42
CA GLY A 357 11.92 3.36 -21.87
C GLY A 357 11.01 2.62 -20.87
N PRO A 358 11.46 1.48 -20.32
CA PRO A 358 10.71 0.74 -19.29
C PRO A 358 10.37 1.62 -18.07
N MET A 359 9.30 1.28 -17.35
CA MET A 359 8.97 1.97 -16.09
C MET A 359 10.13 1.85 -15.09
N VAL A 360 10.43 2.96 -14.41
CA VAL A 360 11.57 3.02 -13.48
C VAL A 360 11.38 2.07 -12.29
N GLY A 361 12.34 1.16 -12.07
CA GLY A 361 12.43 0.28 -10.91
C GLY A 361 13.01 0.97 -9.67
N GLY A 362 13.14 0.22 -8.55
CA GLY A 362 13.81 0.72 -7.33
C GLY A 362 13.10 1.90 -6.63
N ARG A 363 11.78 2.00 -6.79
CA ARG A 363 10.90 2.99 -6.13
C ARG A 363 9.94 2.27 -5.17
N ASN A 364 9.01 2.99 -4.54
CA ASN A 364 8.04 2.35 -3.64
C ASN A 364 7.08 1.46 -4.45
N ALA A 365 7.33 0.15 -4.42
CA ALA A 365 6.55 -0.85 -5.13
C ALA A 365 5.12 -0.96 -4.59
N ARG A 366 4.90 -0.87 -3.28
CA ARG A 366 3.55 -0.95 -2.68
C ARG A 366 2.69 0.24 -3.08
N LEU A 367 3.25 1.45 -3.08
CA LEU A 367 2.55 2.63 -3.60
C LEU A 367 2.22 2.49 -5.09
N ARG A 368 3.14 1.92 -5.89
CA ARG A 368 2.90 1.62 -7.31
C ARG A 368 1.73 0.65 -7.47
N ASP A 369 1.75 -0.45 -6.72
CA ASP A 369 0.74 -1.49 -6.80
C ASP A 369 -0.63 -0.94 -6.44
N ALA A 370 -0.74 -0.14 -5.36
CA ALA A 370 -1.98 0.54 -4.97
C ALA A 370 -2.50 1.49 -6.07
N VAL A 371 -1.62 2.29 -6.69
CA VAL A 371 -2.00 3.19 -7.80
C VAL A 371 -2.48 2.40 -9.02
N MET A 372 -1.82 1.27 -9.33
CA MET A 372 -2.19 0.42 -10.46
C MET A 372 -3.49 -0.35 -10.19
N GLU A 373 -3.74 -0.77 -8.96
CA GLU A 373 -5.01 -1.35 -8.52
C GLU A 373 -6.16 -0.35 -8.71
N ILE A 374 -6.01 0.87 -8.18
CA ILE A 374 -7.00 1.94 -8.37
C ILE A 374 -7.21 2.21 -9.87
N THR A 375 -6.13 2.29 -10.66
CA THR A 375 -6.23 2.47 -12.11
C THR A 375 -7.11 1.43 -12.78
N MET A 376 -6.96 0.15 -12.41
CA MET A 376 -7.80 -0.92 -12.93
C MET A 376 -9.26 -0.75 -12.50
N ASN A 377 -9.50 -0.42 -11.24
CA ASN A 377 -10.86 -0.19 -10.72
C ASN A 377 -11.54 1.01 -11.40
N LEU A 378 -10.80 2.09 -11.66
CA LEU A 378 -11.31 3.27 -12.38
C LEU A 378 -11.71 2.90 -13.81
N ILE A 379 -10.91 2.13 -14.53
CA ILE A 379 -11.25 1.68 -15.89
C ILE A 379 -12.54 0.83 -15.89
N LEU A 380 -12.74 0.02 -14.85
CA LEU A 380 -13.88 -0.89 -14.74
C LEU A 380 -15.17 -0.25 -14.25
N HIS A 381 -15.08 0.77 -13.38
CA HIS A 381 -16.23 1.25 -12.60
C HIS A 381 -16.47 2.76 -12.70
N ASN A 382 -15.69 3.47 -13.49
CA ASN A 382 -15.83 4.91 -13.67
C ASN A 382 -15.96 5.25 -15.16
N ASP A 383 -17.15 5.71 -15.56
CA ASP A 383 -17.49 6.02 -16.96
C ASP A 383 -16.47 6.94 -17.64
N TYR A 384 -15.98 7.95 -16.93
CA TYR A 384 -14.99 8.88 -17.46
C TYR A 384 -13.67 8.18 -17.81
N PHE A 385 -13.14 7.36 -16.90
CA PHE A 385 -11.89 6.65 -17.12
C PHE A 385 -12.03 5.51 -18.13
N GLN A 386 -13.21 4.88 -18.19
CA GLN A 386 -13.54 3.90 -19.21
C GLN A 386 -13.49 4.53 -20.61
N GLY A 387 -14.25 5.61 -20.83
CA GLY A 387 -14.26 6.31 -22.12
C GLY A 387 -12.87 6.86 -22.50
N TRP A 388 -12.13 7.36 -21.51
CA TRP A 388 -10.76 7.85 -21.73
C TRP A 388 -9.76 6.74 -22.09
N SER A 389 -9.93 5.55 -21.50
CA SER A 389 -9.18 4.33 -21.84
C SER A 389 -9.49 3.91 -23.28
N ASP A 390 -10.77 3.81 -23.63
CA ASP A 390 -11.22 3.31 -24.94
C ASP A 390 -10.80 4.23 -26.08
N LEU A 391 -10.89 5.55 -25.88
CA LEU A 391 -10.35 6.54 -26.82
C LEU A 391 -8.86 6.31 -27.12
N ARG A 392 -8.05 5.92 -26.13
CA ARG A 392 -6.62 5.65 -26.31
C ARG A 392 -6.34 4.31 -26.95
N LYS A 393 -7.13 3.28 -26.64
CA LYS A 393 -7.07 1.99 -27.33
C LYS A 393 -7.31 2.20 -28.82
N ASN A 394 -8.33 2.99 -29.18
CA ASN A 394 -8.65 3.32 -30.58
C ASN A 394 -7.54 4.12 -31.27
N ARG A 395 -6.69 4.84 -30.52
CA ARG A 395 -5.48 5.52 -31.00
C ARG A 395 -4.24 4.63 -31.05
N GLY A 396 -4.37 3.32 -30.84
CA GLY A 396 -3.27 2.35 -30.90
C GLY A 396 -2.34 2.36 -29.68
N TRP A 397 -2.75 2.93 -28.54
CA TRP A 397 -1.92 2.89 -27.33
C TRP A 397 -1.93 1.49 -26.71
N SER A 398 -0.76 1.00 -26.31
CA SER A 398 -0.67 -0.26 -25.58
C SER A 398 -1.35 -0.17 -24.21
N LYS A 399 -1.89 -1.29 -23.71
CA LYS A 399 -2.54 -1.39 -22.40
C LYS A 399 -1.67 -0.80 -21.27
N LYS A 400 -0.37 -1.12 -21.27
CA LYS A 400 0.59 -0.59 -20.29
C LYS A 400 0.66 0.95 -20.33
N LYS A 401 0.75 1.55 -21.52
CA LYS A 401 0.79 3.02 -21.68
C LYS A 401 -0.51 3.67 -21.19
N ILE A 402 -1.67 3.06 -21.48
CA ILE A 402 -2.97 3.56 -21.02
C ILE A 402 -3.04 3.55 -19.49
N HIS A 403 -2.66 2.44 -18.85
CA HIS A 403 -2.68 2.32 -17.39
C HIS A 403 -1.74 3.35 -16.74
N VAL A 404 -0.51 3.52 -17.23
CA VAL A 404 0.43 4.54 -16.71
C VAL A 404 -0.14 5.95 -16.86
N ALA A 405 -0.82 6.24 -17.98
CA ALA A 405 -1.40 7.55 -18.20
C ALA A 405 -2.62 7.82 -17.30
N ILE A 406 -3.45 6.81 -17.04
CA ILE A 406 -4.56 6.90 -16.07
C ILE A 406 -4.01 7.02 -14.65
N ALA A 407 -3.03 6.23 -14.26
CA ALA A 407 -2.36 6.30 -12.97
C ALA A 407 -1.80 7.71 -12.69
N ASN A 408 -1.12 8.30 -13.67
CA ASN A 408 -0.62 9.67 -13.59
C ASN A 408 -1.76 10.71 -13.42
N ARG A 409 -2.91 10.48 -14.08
CA ARG A 409 -4.09 11.35 -13.96
C ARG A 409 -4.76 11.17 -12.60
N PHE A 410 -4.91 9.94 -12.13
CA PHE A 410 -5.43 9.63 -10.80
C PHE A 410 -4.60 10.31 -9.71
N ASN A 411 -3.27 10.20 -9.72
CA ASN A 411 -2.43 10.83 -8.70
C ASN A 411 -2.56 12.36 -8.68
N ARG A 412 -2.89 13.00 -9.82
CA ARG A 412 -3.23 14.43 -9.85
C ARG A 412 -4.55 14.71 -9.15
N ILE A 413 -5.60 13.97 -9.51
CA ILE A 413 -6.94 14.10 -8.90
C ILE A 413 -6.88 13.82 -7.40
N ALA A 414 -6.25 12.73 -7.00
CA ALA A 414 -6.07 12.35 -5.61
C ALA A 414 -5.30 13.41 -4.82
N PHE A 415 -4.25 13.99 -5.40
CA PHE A 415 -3.55 15.10 -4.77
C PHE A 415 -4.47 16.29 -4.51
N HIS A 416 -5.24 16.73 -5.52
CA HIS A 416 -6.14 17.88 -5.36
C HIS A 416 -7.31 17.62 -4.39
N ILE A 417 -7.88 16.41 -4.40
CA ILE A 417 -8.94 16.01 -3.46
C ILE A 417 -8.43 16.02 -2.03
N VAL A 418 -7.29 15.36 -1.77
CA VAL A 418 -6.78 15.17 -0.40
C VAL A 418 -6.18 16.47 0.13
N ALA A 419 -5.39 17.19 -0.67
CA ALA A 419 -4.77 18.46 -0.30
C ALA A 419 -5.77 19.62 -0.22
N GLY A 420 -6.74 19.64 -1.12
CA GLY A 420 -7.77 20.69 -1.18
C GLY A 420 -8.99 20.40 -0.31
N GLN A 421 -9.05 19.20 0.30
CA GLN A 421 -10.22 18.70 1.03
C GLN A 421 -11.53 18.85 0.25
N THR A 422 -11.51 18.55 -1.04
CA THR A 422 -12.68 18.62 -1.92
C THR A 422 -13.19 17.23 -2.30
N LEU A 423 -14.46 17.13 -2.67
CA LEU A 423 -14.99 15.89 -3.25
C LEU A 423 -14.68 15.82 -4.75
N PHE A 424 -14.69 14.60 -5.28
CA PHE A 424 -14.60 14.40 -6.71
C PHE A 424 -15.88 14.87 -7.40
N ASP A 425 -15.78 15.98 -8.11
CA ASP A 425 -16.82 16.49 -8.99
C ASP A 425 -16.31 16.48 -10.44
N HIS A 426 -17.00 15.74 -11.31
CA HIS A 426 -16.67 15.70 -12.73
C HIS A 426 -17.96 15.59 -13.55
N PRO A 427 -18.19 16.47 -14.55
CA PRO A 427 -19.41 16.49 -15.37
C PRO A 427 -19.72 15.21 -16.16
N CYS A 428 -18.77 14.28 -16.24
CA CYS A 428 -18.91 13.03 -16.99
C CYS A 428 -19.36 11.88 -16.08
N LEU A 429 -19.57 12.14 -14.79
CA LEU A 429 -20.15 11.18 -13.87
C LEU A 429 -21.65 11.07 -14.12
N LYS A 430 -22.11 9.88 -14.48
CA LYS A 430 -23.54 9.59 -14.59
C LYS A 430 -24.23 9.51 -13.23
N LYS A 431 -23.47 9.12 -12.18
CA LYS A 431 -24.00 8.93 -10.82
C LYS A 431 -22.97 9.36 -9.77
N ARG A 432 -23.44 10.11 -8.77
CA ARG A 432 -22.65 10.40 -7.56
C ARG A 432 -22.51 9.15 -6.69
N HIS A 433 -21.36 8.98 -6.05
CA HIS A 433 -21.09 7.89 -5.11
C HIS A 433 -20.91 8.46 -3.70
N PRO A 434 -21.97 8.46 -2.86
CA PRO A 434 -21.90 9.06 -1.53
C PRO A 434 -20.86 8.35 -0.66
N LEU A 435 -19.92 9.14 -0.14
CA LEU A 435 -18.81 8.69 0.67
C LEU A 435 -19.29 8.10 1.99
N LEU A 436 -20.20 8.79 2.70
CA LEU A 436 -20.67 8.33 4.02
C LEU A 436 -21.42 7.00 3.91
N LYS A 437 -22.23 6.85 2.85
CA LYS A 437 -22.91 5.58 2.51
C LYS A 437 -21.91 4.46 2.24
N LYS A 438 -20.79 4.74 1.54
CA LYS A 438 -19.73 3.75 1.30
C LYS A 438 -19.03 3.32 2.59
N VAL A 439 -18.74 4.25 3.49
CA VAL A 439 -18.15 3.94 4.80
C VAL A 439 -19.10 3.05 5.61
N ALA A 440 -20.38 3.42 5.70
CA ALA A 440 -21.39 2.65 6.40
C ALA A 440 -21.55 1.24 5.79
N GLY A 441 -21.77 1.14 4.48
CA GLY A 441 -21.95 -0.14 3.78
C GLY A 441 -20.73 -1.06 3.89
N PHE A 442 -19.52 -0.50 3.82
CA PHE A 442 -18.29 -1.26 4.06
C PHE A 442 -18.23 -1.79 5.49
N ALA A 443 -18.42 -0.92 6.48
CA ALA A 443 -18.34 -1.31 7.89
C ALA A 443 -19.36 -2.41 8.24
N LEU A 444 -20.61 -2.26 7.77
CA LEU A 444 -21.69 -3.23 7.99
C LEU A 444 -21.43 -4.58 7.32
N SER A 445 -20.99 -4.59 6.06
CA SER A 445 -20.65 -5.82 5.33
C SER A 445 -19.46 -6.57 5.95
N HIS A 446 -18.61 -5.86 6.70
CA HIS A 446 -17.50 -6.46 7.44
C HIS A 446 -17.90 -6.84 8.86
N GLY A 447 -19.16 -6.69 9.29
CA GLY A 447 -19.63 -7.06 10.63
C GLY A 447 -19.09 -6.18 11.75
N ILE A 448 -18.88 -4.89 11.48
CA ILE A 448 -18.63 -3.87 12.51
C ILE A 448 -19.96 -3.55 13.19
N LYS A 449 -19.95 -3.43 14.52
CA LYS A 449 -21.16 -3.16 15.32
C LYS A 449 -21.79 -1.80 14.95
N PRO A 450 -23.13 -1.67 14.95
CA PRO A 450 -23.82 -0.44 14.54
C PRO A 450 -23.30 0.85 15.21
N GLU A 451 -23.00 0.83 16.51
CA GLU A 451 -22.52 2.00 17.24
C GLU A 451 -21.14 2.44 16.76
N THR A 452 -20.26 1.46 16.47
CA THR A 452 -18.95 1.73 15.89
C THR A 452 -19.07 2.24 14.45
N VAL A 453 -20.06 1.75 13.69
CA VAL A 453 -20.35 2.27 12.35
C VAL A 453 -20.72 3.76 12.42
N MET A 454 -21.57 4.16 13.37
CA MET A 454 -21.93 5.58 13.54
C MET A 454 -20.70 6.43 13.86
N SER A 455 -19.82 5.95 14.75
CA SER A 455 -18.55 6.64 15.06
C SER A 455 -17.64 6.78 13.83
N LEU A 456 -17.53 5.73 12.98
CA LEU A 456 -16.76 5.80 11.73
C LEU A 456 -17.35 6.80 10.75
N VAL A 457 -18.68 6.85 10.63
CA VAL A 457 -19.38 7.80 9.75
C VAL A 457 -19.21 9.23 10.26
N ALA A 458 -19.33 9.49 11.56
CA ALA A 458 -19.06 10.80 12.15
C ALA A 458 -17.63 11.28 11.87
N LYS A 459 -16.63 10.40 12.08
CA LYS A 459 -15.22 10.71 11.77
C LYS A 459 -15.00 11.00 10.29
N ALA A 460 -15.64 10.23 9.40
CA ALA A 460 -15.59 10.47 7.97
C ALA A 460 -16.26 11.80 7.59
N ALA A 461 -17.38 12.14 8.24
CA ALA A 461 -18.10 13.37 8.00
C ALA A 461 -17.23 14.60 8.32
N ARG A 462 -16.47 14.58 9.42
CA ARG A 462 -15.52 15.65 9.80
C ARG A 462 -14.42 15.93 8.76
N GLN A 463 -14.19 15.02 7.82
CA GLN A 463 -13.23 15.21 6.72
C GLN A 463 -13.86 15.93 5.51
N LEU A 464 -15.20 16.00 5.44
CA LEU A 464 -15.92 16.60 4.32
C LEU A 464 -15.77 18.13 4.32
N PRO A 465 -15.73 18.76 3.13
CA PRO A 465 -15.89 20.20 3.04
C PRO A 465 -17.33 20.58 3.44
N ALA A 466 -17.47 21.75 4.08
CA ALA A 466 -18.71 22.18 4.73
C ALA A 466 -19.91 22.21 3.78
N ASP A 467 -19.70 22.59 2.52
CA ASP A 467 -20.72 22.64 1.46
C ASP A 467 -21.22 21.25 1.02
N ALA A 468 -20.42 20.19 1.23
CA ALA A 468 -20.78 18.83 0.84
C ALA A 468 -21.51 18.04 1.93
N VAL A 469 -21.44 18.47 3.19
CA VAL A 469 -21.96 17.71 4.36
C VAL A 469 -23.45 17.43 4.22
N ALA A 470 -24.26 18.47 3.99
CA ALA A 470 -25.72 18.32 3.90
C ALA A 470 -26.13 17.32 2.80
N GLY A 471 -25.48 17.40 1.64
CA GLY A 471 -25.74 16.48 0.53
C GLY A 471 -25.28 15.03 0.80
N GLU A 472 -24.18 14.83 1.53
CA GLU A 472 -23.73 13.49 1.93
C GLU A 472 -24.65 12.87 3.00
N LEU A 473 -25.14 13.67 3.96
CA LEU A 473 -26.06 13.21 4.99
C LEU A 473 -27.43 12.84 4.42
N SER A 474 -27.99 13.67 3.53
CA SER A 474 -29.20 13.33 2.78
C SER A 474 -29.02 12.03 1.98
N ALA A 475 -27.90 11.90 1.26
CA ALA A 475 -27.63 10.68 0.49
C ALA A 475 -27.43 9.42 1.36
N LEU A 476 -26.96 9.57 2.61
CA LEU A 476 -26.88 8.49 3.59
C LEU A 476 -28.27 8.07 4.07
N GLN A 477 -29.15 9.03 4.36
CA GLN A 477 -30.54 8.79 4.76
C GLN A 477 -31.34 8.10 3.64
N ASP A 478 -31.30 8.68 2.43
CA ASP A 478 -32.03 8.16 1.25
C ASP A 478 -31.49 6.80 0.80
N GLY A 479 -30.17 6.63 0.91
CA GLY A 479 -29.45 5.45 0.45
C GLY A 479 -29.57 4.22 1.35
N LEU A 480 -30.28 4.32 2.47
CA LEU A 480 -30.38 3.27 3.48
C LEU A 480 -31.21 2.06 3.00
N ALA A 481 -32.23 2.30 2.17
CA ALA A 481 -33.00 1.24 1.53
C ALA A 481 -32.17 0.46 0.50
N ASP A 482 -31.21 1.11 -0.17
CA ASP A 482 -30.27 0.44 -1.09
C ASP A 482 -29.23 -0.40 -0.36
N LEU A 483 -28.85 -0.03 0.87
CA LEU A 483 -27.94 -0.84 1.69
C LEU A 483 -28.56 -2.22 2.03
N ARG A 484 -29.89 -2.36 1.96
CA ARG A 484 -30.61 -3.65 2.04
C ARG A 484 -30.39 -4.57 0.85
N LYS A 485 -29.97 -4.02 -0.29
CA LYS A 485 -29.71 -4.77 -1.53
C LYS A 485 -28.22 -5.09 -1.73
N SER A 486 -27.33 -4.51 -0.92
CA SER A 486 -25.90 -4.82 -0.99
C SER A 486 -25.59 -6.20 -0.41
N ASP A 487 -24.87 -7.01 -1.21
CA ASP A 487 -24.42 -8.33 -0.82
C ASP A 487 -23.65 -8.30 0.52
N GLY A 488 -24.03 -9.19 1.44
CA GLY A 488 -23.27 -9.47 2.66
C GLY A 488 -23.68 -8.73 3.94
N ILE A 489 -24.71 -7.87 3.91
CA ILE A 489 -25.25 -7.25 5.13
C ILE A 489 -26.51 -7.99 5.60
N PRO A 490 -26.54 -8.56 6.82
CA PRO A 490 -27.74 -9.21 7.33
C PRO A 490 -28.89 -8.21 7.56
N ALA A 491 -30.12 -8.62 7.23
CA ALA A 491 -31.31 -7.78 7.41
C ALA A 491 -31.54 -7.39 8.89
N SER A 492 -31.14 -8.23 9.85
CA SER A 492 -31.18 -7.92 11.28
C SER A 492 -30.31 -6.71 11.63
N VAL A 493 -29.07 -6.68 11.12
CA VAL A 493 -28.13 -5.57 11.36
C VAL A 493 -28.69 -4.26 10.78
N LEU A 494 -29.34 -4.32 9.62
CA LEU A 494 -29.96 -3.12 9.05
C LEU A 494 -31.13 -2.59 9.88
N LYS A 495 -31.90 -3.46 10.55
CA LYS A 495 -32.96 -3.04 11.47
C LYS A 495 -32.41 -2.30 12.70
N GLU A 496 -31.21 -2.67 13.16
CA GLU A 496 -30.53 -1.99 14.29
C GLU A 496 -29.93 -0.64 13.88
N VAL A 497 -29.43 -0.51 12.64
CA VAL A 497 -28.75 0.70 12.16
C VAL A 497 -29.73 1.80 11.77
N VAL A 498 -30.86 1.46 11.17
CA VAL A 498 -31.82 2.45 10.63
C VAL A 498 -32.27 3.50 11.65
N PRO A 499 -32.62 3.13 12.90
CA PRO A 499 -33.03 4.10 13.91
C PRO A 499 -31.91 5.05 14.37
N LEU A 500 -30.64 4.68 14.18
CA LEU A 500 -29.50 5.47 14.68
C LEU A 500 -29.12 6.63 13.73
N ILE A 501 -29.51 6.54 12.45
CA ILE A 501 -29.07 7.49 11.43
C ILE A 501 -29.63 8.91 11.62
N PRO A 502 -30.93 9.11 11.94
CA PRO A 502 -31.46 10.46 12.19
C PRO A 502 -30.69 11.18 13.30
N ALA A 503 -30.49 10.52 14.45
CA ALA A 503 -29.74 11.08 15.57
C ALA A 503 -28.28 11.42 15.18
N LEU A 504 -27.62 10.57 14.40
CA LEU A 504 -26.28 10.85 13.88
C LEU A 504 -26.26 12.06 12.94
N VAL A 505 -27.25 12.18 12.05
CA VAL A 505 -27.35 13.31 11.12
C VAL A 505 -27.56 14.61 11.88
N ASP A 506 -28.42 14.61 12.90
CA ASP A 506 -28.65 15.77 13.77
C ASP A 506 -27.39 16.16 14.54
N GLN A 507 -26.67 15.16 15.09
CA GLN A 507 -25.39 15.38 15.75
C GLN A 507 -24.37 16.04 14.81
N ILE A 508 -24.17 15.49 13.62
CA ILE A 508 -23.19 16.03 12.66
C ILE A 508 -23.60 17.43 12.22
N ASN A 509 -24.88 17.67 11.95
CA ASN A 509 -25.38 19.00 11.59
C ASN A 509 -25.16 20.01 12.72
N HIS A 510 -25.36 19.61 13.98
CA HIS A 510 -25.09 20.44 15.15
C HIS A 510 -23.59 20.74 15.29
N GLU A 511 -22.72 19.73 15.15
CA GLU A 511 -21.26 19.90 15.14
C GLU A 511 -20.83 20.93 14.07
N TYR A 512 -21.35 20.83 12.84
CA TYR A 512 -20.99 21.75 11.75
C TYR A 512 -21.57 23.16 11.89
N LYS A 513 -22.76 23.32 12.48
CA LYS A 513 -23.34 24.65 12.76
C LYS A 513 -22.59 25.39 13.87
N ASN A 514 -22.01 24.65 14.81
CA ASN A 514 -21.31 25.20 15.97
C ASN A 514 -19.78 25.18 15.85
N GLN A 515 -19.22 24.89 14.67
CA GLN A 515 -17.78 25.00 14.40
C GLN A 515 -17.35 26.47 14.36
N GLY A 516 -17.24 27.05 15.56
CA GLY A 516 -16.63 28.34 15.90
C GLY A 516 -15.56 28.23 17.00
N ASP A 517 -15.45 27.12 17.72
CA ASP A 517 -14.39 26.91 18.71
C ASP A 517 -14.14 25.40 18.95
N GLY A 518 -12.88 24.98 18.80
CA GLY A 518 -12.31 23.72 19.33
C GLY A 518 -12.77 22.39 18.71
N ASP A 519 -11.88 21.70 17.98
CA ASP A 519 -11.63 20.27 18.25
C ASP A 519 -10.43 19.67 17.49
N GLU A 520 -9.60 18.93 18.24
CA GLU A 520 -8.26 18.40 17.89
C GLU A 520 -8.27 16.99 17.26
N GLU A 521 -9.42 16.36 17.02
CA GLU A 521 -9.45 14.93 16.61
C GLU A 521 -9.31 14.66 15.09
N ALA A 522 -9.59 15.63 14.22
CA ALA A 522 -9.52 15.44 12.77
C ALA A 522 -8.17 15.91 12.21
N ILE A 523 -7.40 15.00 11.60
CA ILE A 523 -6.14 15.39 10.94
C ILE A 523 -6.49 16.16 9.67
N LYS A 524 -6.44 17.50 9.75
CA LYS A 524 -6.48 18.38 8.57
C LYS A 524 -5.09 18.43 7.95
N GLU A 525 -4.92 17.80 6.79
CA GLU A 525 -3.67 17.84 6.03
C GLU A 525 -3.82 18.78 4.83
N THR A 526 -3.82 20.08 5.06
CA THR A 526 -3.82 21.07 3.99
C THR A 526 -2.38 21.51 3.72
N PRO A 527 -1.81 21.24 2.53
CA PRO A 527 -0.45 21.68 2.25
C PRO A 527 -0.38 23.21 2.10
N TYR A 528 -1.40 23.87 1.55
CA TYR A 528 -1.50 25.33 1.36
C TYR A 528 -2.96 25.70 1.00
N CYS A 529 -3.45 26.88 1.39
CA CYS A 529 -4.68 27.47 0.83
C CYS A 529 -4.48 27.72 -0.68
N VAL A 530 -4.89 26.78 -1.52
CA VAL A 530 -4.94 27.00 -2.96
C VAL A 530 -6.15 27.90 -3.23
N LYS A 531 -5.90 29.16 -3.60
CA LYS A 531 -6.93 29.98 -4.26
C LYS A 531 -7.41 29.17 -5.47
N VAL A 532 -8.70 28.82 -5.45
CA VAL A 532 -9.35 28.05 -6.50
C VAL A 532 -9.33 28.89 -7.78
N GLU A 533 -8.32 28.72 -8.62
CA GLU A 533 -8.46 29.06 -10.04
C GLU A 533 -9.29 27.95 -10.67
N LYS A 534 -10.52 28.31 -11.07
CA LYS A 534 -11.46 27.43 -11.78
C LYS A 534 -10.74 26.79 -12.97
N LEU A 535 -10.65 25.46 -12.97
CA LEU A 535 -10.24 24.67 -14.13
C LEU A 535 -11.35 24.77 -15.18
N ALA A 536 -11.06 25.46 -16.28
CA ALA A 536 -11.80 25.41 -17.54
C ALA A 536 -11.29 24.27 -18.44
#